data_AF-A0A9C9G1P8-F1
#
_entry.id   AF-A0A9C9G1P8-F1
#
_cell.length_a   1.000
_cell.length_b   1.000
_cell.length_c   1.000
_cell.angle_alpha   90.00
_cell.angle_beta   90.00
_cell.angle_gamma   90.00
#
_symmetry.space_group_name_H-M   'P 1'
#
loop_
_entity.id
_entity.type
_entity.pdbx_description
1 polymer ?
#
loop_
_entity_poly.entity_id
_entity_poly.type
_entity_poly.pdbx_seq_one_letter_code
_entity_poly.pdbx_strand_id
1 'polypeptide(L)'
;MSTLPTELIAFIAIAYVSILFFIAYRGDQKAQRGHYVRNKSLIYSLSLAVYCSSWTFFGAVGSAARSGWDYFAIYLGPILVFVFGYRVIQRIIIICKQYSITSISDFLSSRYGKSRQVAVVVTFIAVIGSLPYLSLQLQAISMGFTTLTTPANSVEYFSMTQGVWSDTAFWSALILALFSILFGTRHLSATEHHRGMMNAIAFESIVKLIAILLVGLYATQLLFSQFQWQQILHQPFELTSIASASSRFSWADFSTKLLLSMGAIMLLPRQFQVTVVEGDDHQQMKAARWLFPLYLLLISLLVVPIALAGLMLLPNSENADFFVLYLPQKNAVHSLSMIAFIGGISAATGMVIVASISLSTMVCNDVVMPFLIRSKIVDIKKRPDLSPLILSIRRVTIILLLLSSYGYFRVSGNNQQLANMGLLSFAAIIQLAPAMIAALYWRRANQRGVMLGLSIGFLTWAYTLLLPNFVSADTLDGLFAQLPWLHPHHLFNIPFHSSLTHGVVWSLLFNTTAVVVGSMRYVPSMLDKIQASIFSHTYVAHETLAQSTDFAANATVANARLLSESIIGSGPTEQLFNNIQATTHIPLQENDTVTRQLIEDIERAVAGVIGASSARHIITTQLLGED
;
A
#
# COMPACT_ATOMS: atom_id res chain seq x y z
N MET A 1 -16.74 -27.62 -19.63
CA MET A 1 -17.07 -26.66 -18.56
C MET A 1 -18.16 -25.74 -19.10
N SER A 2 -19.33 -25.67 -18.46
CA SER A 2 -20.40 -24.73 -18.82
C SER A 2 -20.00 -23.30 -18.44
N THR A 3 -20.30 -22.33 -19.31
CA THR A 3 -20.03 -20.90 -19.09
C THR A 3 -21.25 -20.20 -18.52
N LEU A 4 -21.02 -19.09 -17.82
CA LEU A 4 -22.09 -18.22 -17.34
C LEU A 4 -22.27 -17.04 -18.32
N PRO A 5 -23.49 -16.49 -18.44
CA PRO A 5 -23.72 -15.35 -19.32
C PRO A 5 -22.88 -14.15 -18.88
N THR A 6 -22.15 -13.58 -19.84
CA THR A 6 -21.22 -12.44 -19.66
C THR A 6 -21.91 -11.25 -18.99
N GLU A 7 -23.12 -10.93 -19.44
CA GLU A 7 -23.94 -9.83 -18.92
C GLU A 7 -24.28 -10.00 -17.44
N LEU A 8 -24.59 -11.24 -17.01
CA LEU A 8 -24.90 -11.54 -15.62
C LEU A 8 -23.67 -11.36 -14.72
N ILE A 9 -22.51 -11.85 -15.16
CA ILE A 9 -21.25 -11.70 -14.40
C ILE A 9 -20.89 -10.22 -14.26
N ALA A 10 -20.98 -9.45 -15.36
CA ALA A 10 -20.70 -8.02 -15.35
C ALA A 10 -21.67 -7.25 -14.45
N PHE A 11 -22.97 -7.57 -14.53
CA PHE A 11 -23.99 -6.98 -13.66
C PHE A 11 -23.71 -7.26 -12.18
N ILE A 12 -23.42 -8.50 -11.82
CA ILE A 12 -23.10 -8.88 -10.43
C ILE A 12 -21.85 -8.16 -9.93
N ALA A 13 -20.81 -8.06 -10.75
CA ALA A 13 -19.58 -7.35 -10.41
C ALA A 13 -19.86 -5.85 -10.15
N ILE A 14 -20.58 -5.18 -11.04
CA ILE A 14 -20.94 -3.76 -10.89
C ILE A 14 -21.84 -3.54 -9.68
N ALA A 15 -22.85 -4.40 -9.48
CA ALA A 15 -23.73 -4.36 -8.32
C ALA A 15 -22.95 -4.51 -7.01
N TYR A 16 -22.00 -5.44 -6.97
CA TYR A 16 -21.13 -5.65 -5.81
C TYR A 16 -20.31 -4.41 -5.46
N VAL A 17 -19.61 -3.83 -6.43
CA VAL A 17 -18.81 -2.62 -6.19
C VAL A 17 -19.70 -1.42 -5.80
N SER A 18 -20.90 -1.34 -6.37
CA SER A 18 -21.90 -0.33 -6.01
C SER A 18 -22.38 -0.49 -4.55
N ILE A 19 -22.53 -1.72 -4.06
CA ILE A 19 -22.85 -2.01 -2.66
C ILE A 19 -21.71 -1.54 -1.74
N LEU A 20 -20.44 -1.80 -2.09
CA LEU A 20 -19.30 -1.29 -1.33
C LEU A 20 -19.31 0.24 -1.23
N PHE A 21 -19.59 0.91 -2.35
CA PHE A 21 -19.74 2.37 -2.40
C PHE A 21 -20.88 2.86 -1.49
N PHE A 22 -22.02 2.18 -1.53
CA PHE A 22 -23.16 2.52 -0.70
C PHE A 22 -22.87 2.36 0.80
N ILE A 23 -22.16 1.31 1.19
CA ILE A 23 -21.74 1.08 2.58
C ILE A 23 -20.82 2.22 3.05
N ALA A 24 -19.84 2.60 2.22
CA ALA A 24 -18.95 3.70 2.54
C ALA A 24 -19.70 5.03 2.69
N TYR A 25 -20.54 5.36 1.71
CA TYR A 25 -21.35 6.57 1.71
C TYR A 25 -22.23 6.68 2.97
N ARG A 26 -22.87 5.58 3.37
CA ARG A 26 -23.64 5.55 4.63
C ARG A 26 -22.76 5.66 5.87
N GLY A 27 -21.56 5.11 5.83
CA GLY A 27 -20.57 5.25 6.90
C GLY A 27 -20.18 6.72 7.12
N ASP A 28 -19.89 7.44 6.04
CA ASP A 28 -19.51 8.85 6.09
C ASP A 28 -20.67 9.74 6.58
N GLN A 29 -21.89 9.53 6.08
CA GLN A 29 -23.06 10.26 6.54
C GLN A 29 -23.33 10.08 8.05
N LYS A 30 -23.16 8.86 8.57
CA LYS A 30 -23.35 8.59 10.01
C LYS A 30 -22.26 9.25 10.86
N ALA A 31 -21.03 9.29 10.36
CA ALA A 31 -19.92 9.96 11.03
C ALA A 31 -20.15 11.47 11.15
N GLN A 32 -20.63 12.11 10.07
CA GLN A 32 -20.96 13.55 10.06
C GLN A 32 -22.09 13.90 11.04
N ARG A 33 -23.02 12.98 11.30
CA ARG A 33 -24.12 13.15 12.26
C ARG A 33 -23.72 12.89 13.72
N GLY A 34 -22.42 12.69 14.01
CA GLY A 34 -21.92 12.48 15.37
C GLY A 34 -22.29 11.13 15.99
N HIS A 35 -22.81 10.17 15.21
CA HIS A 35 -23.18 8.87 15.75
C HIS A 35 -21.96 8.04 16.15
N TYR A 36 -22.02 7.46 17.36
CA TYR A 36 -20.99 6.56 17.87
C TYR A 36 -20.93 5.27 17.03
N VAL A 37 -19.78 5.02 16.39
CA VAL A 37 -19.54 3.77 15.68
C VAL A 37 -19.27 2.66 16.71
N ARG A 38 -20.20 1.71 16.82
CA ARG A 38 -20.03 0.50 17.64
C ARG A 38 -18.94 -0.40 17.02
N ASN A 39 -18.14 -1.08 17.84
CA ASN A 39 -17.12 -2.05 17.42
C ASN A 39 -15.94 -1.51 16.57
N LYS A 40 -15.46 -0.28 16.83
CA LYS A 40 -14.33 0.31 16.10
C LYS A 40 -13.10 -0.60 15.99
N SER A 41 -12.77 -1.35 17.05
CA SER A 41 -11.61 -2.27 17.07
C SER A 41 -11.76 -3.44 16.09
N LEU A 42 -12.99 -3.97 15.92
CA LEU A 42 -13.25 -5.04 14.97
C LEU A 42 -13.21 -4.52 13.54
N ILE A 43 -13.82 -3.36 13.28
CA ILE A 43 -13.78 -2.71 11.96
C ILE A 43 -12.33 -2.44 11.59
N TYR A 44 -11.54 -1.79 12.45
CA TYR A 44 -10.12 -1.54 12.21
C TYR A 44 -9.34 -2.83 11.93
N SER A 45 -9.54 -3.88 12.75
CA SER A 45 -8.85 -5.16 12.57
C SER A 45 -9.20 -5.84 11.23
N LEU A 46 -10.46 -5.76 10.80
CA LEU A 46 -10.88 -6.25 9.49
C LEU A 46 -10.39 -5.36 8.35
N SER A 47 -10.31 -4.04 8.54
CA SER A 47 -9.81 -3.14 7.50
C SER A 47 -8.33 -3.39 7.18
N LEU A 48 -7.53 -3.87 8.14
CA LEU A 48 -6.14 -4.30 7.88
C LEU A 48 -6.06 -5.43 6.84
N ALA A 49 -7.13 -6.20 6.65
CA ALA A 49 -7.23 -7.21 5.60
C ALA A 49 -7.38 -6.65 4.18
N VAL A 50 -7.28 -5.32 3.98
CA VAL A 50 -6.87 -4.74 2.69
C VAL A 50 -5.49 -5.24 2.23
N TYR A 51 -4.69 -5.81 3.14
CA TYR A 51 -3.51 -6.60 2.79
C TYR A 51 -3.85 -7.82 1.94
N CYS A 52 -4.97 -8.49 2.26
CA CYS A 52 -5.45 -9.66 1.52
C CYS A 52 -6.09 -9.24 0.19
N SER A 53 -5.25 -9.18 -0.83
CA SER A 53 -5.60 -8.79 -2.20
C SER A 53 -5.86 -9.99 -3.12
N SER A 54 -6.07 -9.76 -4.42
CA SER A 54 -6.20 -10.87 -5.38
C SER A 54 -4.95 -11.76 -5.42
N TRP A 55 -3.77 -11.24 -5.04
CA TRP A 55 -2.56 -12.05 -4.83
C TRP A 55 -2.79 -13.12 -3.75
N THR A 56 -3.37 -12.78 -2.59
CA THR A 56 -3.63 -13.76 -1.51
C THR A 56 -4.83 -14.65 -1.80
N PHE A 57 -5.73 -14.21 -2.68
CA PHE A 57 -6.94 -14.96 -3.00
C PHE A 57 -6.69 -15.98 -4.12
N PHE A 58 -6.04 -15.56 -5.21
CA PHE A 58 -5.70 -16.38 -6.38
C PHE A 58 -4.23 -16.80 -6.37
N GLY A 59 -3.32 -15.82 -6.37
CA GLY A 59 -1.87 -16.06 -6.50
C GLY A 59 -1.27 -16.96 -5.43
N ALA A 60 -1.77 -16.92 -4.19
CA ALA A 60 -1.32 -17.79 -3.10
C ALA A 60 -1.61 -19.26 -3.36
N VAL A 61 -2.75 -19.58 -4.00
CA VAL A 61 -3.12 -20.95 -4.39
C VAL A 61 -2.19 -21.46 -5.48
N GLY A 62 -1.90 -20.64 -6.48
CA GLY A 62 -0.93 -21.02 -7.51
C GLY A 62 0.50 -21.13 -6.98
N SER A 63 0.91 -20.24 -6.08
CA SER A 63 2.19 -20.31 -5.37
C SER A 63 2.30 -21.60 -4.54
N ALA A 64 1.23 -21.98 -3.85
CA ALA A 64 1.15 -23.24 -3.11
C ALA A 64 1.24 -24.46 -4.05
N ALA A 65 0.55 -24.42 -5.18
CA ALA A 65 0.57 -25.51 -6.16
C ALA A 65 1.96 -25.71 -6.81
N ARG A 66 2.70 -24.62 -7.06
CA ARG A 66 4.00 -24.65 -7.73
C ARG A 66 5.18 -24.85 -6.79
N SER A 67 5.17 -24.18 -5.63
CA SER A 67 6.32 -24.06 -4.73
C SER A 67 6.04 -24.53 -3.30
N GLY A 68 4.91 -25.23 -3.06
CA GLY A 68 4.57 -25.78 -1.75
C GLY A 68 4.44 -24.69 -0.69
N TRP A 69 5.17 -24.79 0.41
CA TRP A 69 5.04 -23.90 1.58
C TRP A 69 5.52 -22.45 1.36
N ASP A 70 6.12 -22.14 0.22
CA ASP A 70 6.59 -20.79 -0.12
C ASP A 70 5.52 -19.72 -0.02
N TYR A 71 4.25 -20.05 -0.30
CA TYR A 71 3.13 -19.10 -0.20
C TYR A 71 2.92 -18.59 1.23
N PHE A 72 3.23 -19.42 2.23
CA PHE A 72 2.93 -19.14 3.63
C PHE A 72 3.76 -17.97 4.17
N ALA A 73 4.96 -17.75 3.62
CA ALA A 73 5.83 -16.63 3.99
C ALA A 73 5.09 -15.28 3.96
N ILE A 74 4.17 -15.11 2.99
CA ILE A 74 3.45 -13.85 2.76
C ILE A 74 2.35 -13.62 3.82
N TYR A 75 1.87 -14.67 4.47
CA TYR A 75 0.98 -14.56 5.63
C TYR A 75 1.78 -14.46 6.93
N LEU A 76 2.87 -15.23 7.04
CA LEU A 76 3.68 -15.32 8.25
C LEU A 76 4.34 -13.98 8.60
N GLY A 77 4.88 -13.23 7.62
CA GLY A 77 5.55 -11.96 7.93
C GLY A 77 4.65 -10.93 8.62
N PRO A 78 3.46 -10.60 8.07
CA PRO A 78 2.49 -9.76 8.75
C PRO A 78 2.07 -10.30 10.13
N ILE A 79 1.89 -11.62 10.28
CA ILE A 79 1.61 -12.24 11.58
C ILE A 79 2.73 -11.92 12.58
N LEU A 80 4.00 -12.10 12.20
CA LEU A 80 5.14 -11.81 13.06
C LEU A 80 5.21 -10.32 13.43
N VAL A 81 4.97 -9.42 12.47
CA VAL A 81 4.99 -7.98 12.69
C VAL A 81 3.88 -7.55 13.66
N PHE A 82 2.66 -8.08 13.53
CA PHE A 82 1.57 -7.73 14.44
C PHE A 82 1.70 -8.39 15.82
N VAL A 83 2.17 -9.63 15.91
CA VAL A 83 2.28 -10.34 17.20
C VAL A 83 3.47 -9.85 18.02
N PHE A 84 4.64 -9.70 17.38
CA PHE A 84 5.91 -9.37 18.04
C PHE A 84 6.34 -7.92 17.80
N GLY A 85 6.14 -7.39 16.59
CA GLY A 85 6.50 -6.02 16.20
C GLY A 85 5.49 -4.94 16.63
N TYR A 86 4.42 -5.28 17.34
CA TYR A 86 3.31 -4.36 17.66
C TYR A 86 3.76 -3.03 18.30
N ARG A 87 4.82 -3.06 19.14
CA ARG A 87 5.36 -1.86 19.78
C ARG A 87 5.95 -0.87 18.78
N VAL A 88 6.53 -1.36 17.69
CA VAL A 88 7.07 -0.54 16.61
C VAL A 88 5.93 0.18 15.89
N ILE A 89 4.86 -0.56 15.56
CA ILE A 89 3.66 0.00 14.93
C ILE A 89 3.05 1.08 15.82
N GLN A 90 2.86 0.79 17.10
CA GLN A 90 2.32 1.74 18.07
C GLN A 90 3.16 3.02 18.14
N ARG A 91 4.49 2.89 18.15
CA ARG A 91 5.39 4.05 18.17
C ARG A 91 5.25 4.89 16.90
N ILE A 92 5.13 4.26 15.73
CA ILE A 92 4.91 4.97 14.46
C ILE A 92 3.57 5.73 14.50
N ILE A 93 2.49 5.08 14.96
CA ILE A 93 1.16 5.73 15.08
C ILE A 93 1.22 6.96 15.97
N ILE A 94 1.83 6.85 17.16
CA ILE A 94 1.94 7.98 18.09
C ILE A 94 2.66 9.16 17.44
N ILE A 95 3.80 8.90 16.78
CA ILE A 95 4.56 9.92 16.06
C ILE A 95 3.70 10.55 14.96
N CYS A 96 3.04 9.72 14.14
CA CYS A 96 2.23 10.24 13.03
C CYS A 96 1.08 11.11 13.52
N LYS A 97 0.41 10.72 14.60
CA LYS A 97 -0.70 11.50 15.17
C LYS A 97 -0.22 12.79 15.82
N GLN A 98 0.90 12.76 16.53
CA GLN A 98 1.46 13.95 17.17
C GLN A 98 1.88 15.02 16.15
N TYR A 99 2.34 14.61 14.96
CA TYR A 99 2.89 15.50 13.93
C TYR A 99 2.01 15.65 12.69
N SER A 100 0.75 15.20 12.75
CA SER A 100 -0.20 15.23 11.62
C SER A 100 0.37 14.63 10.32
N ILE A 101 1.19 13.59 10.45
CA ILE A 101 1.81 12.92 9.30
C ILE A 101 0.76 12.05 8.60
N THR A 102 0.54 12.31 7.32
CA THR A 102 -0.54 11.69 6.54
C THR A 102 -0.08 10.63 5.54
N SER A 103 1.23 10.41 5.40
CA SER A 103 1.76 9.42 4.47
C SER A 103 3.16 8.95 4.87
N ILE A 104 3.65 7.88 4.21
CA ILE A 104 4.99 7.35 4.46
C ILE A 104 6.11 8.27 3.96
N SER A 105 5.89 9.02 2.87
CA SER A 105 6.84 10.03 2.38
C SER A 105 6.94 11.20 3.34
N ASP A 106 5.81 11.63 3.91
CA ASP A 106 5.77 12.65 4.96
C ASP A 106 6.43 12.14 6.25
N PHE A 107 6.24 10.86 6.61
CA PHE A 107 6.94 10.26 7.76
C PHE A 107 8.46 10.29 7.61
N LEU A 108 8.98 9.85 6.46
CA LEU A 108 10.43 9.83 6.24
C LEU A 108 10.99 11.24 6.08
N SER A 109 10.33 12.11 5.31
CA SER A 109 10.81 13.48 5.11
C SER A 109 10.81 14.29 6.41
N SER A 110 9.76 14.18 7.24
CA SER A 110 9.70 14.86 8.54
C SER A 110 10.86 14.49 9.45
N ARG A 111 11.23 13.21 9.51
CA ARG A 111 12.40 12.74 10.27
C ARG A 111 13.73 13.27 9.72
N TYR A 112 13.88 13.31 8.40
CA TYR A 112 15.13 13.62 7.71
C TYR A 112 15.14 15.08 7.23
N GLY A 113 15.05 15.99 8.20
CA GLY A 113 15.22 17.43 7.99
C GLY A 113 14.03 18.13 7.33
N LYS A 114 12.81 17.55 7.40
CA LYS A 114 11.64 17.99 6.61
C LYS A 114 11.97 18.12 5.12
N SER A 115 12.84 17.25 4.61
CA SER A 115 13.39 17.38 3.26
C SER A 115 12.40 16.98 2.19
N ARG A 116 12.06 17.95 1.34
CA ARG A 116 11.24 17.72 0.15
C ARG A 116 11.88 16.70 -0.81
N GLN A 117 13.20 16.68 -0.93
CA GLN A 117 13.87 15.73 -1.83
C GLN A 117 13.64 14.28 -1.38
N VAL A 118 13.65 14.03 -0.05
CA VAL A 118 13.33 12.72 0.50
C VAL A 118 11.88 12.36 0.21
N ALA A 119 10.93 13.28 0.43
CA ALA A 119 9.52 13.06 0.13
C ALA A 119 9.31 12.67 -1.34
N VAL A 120 9.90 13.42 -2.28
CA VAL A 120 9.80 13.16 -3.72
C VAL A 120 10.37 11.79 -4.11
N VAL A 121 11.57 11.43 -3.61
CA VAL A 121 12.19 10.13 -3.90
C VAL A 121 11.34 8.98 -3.35
N VAL A 122 10.86 9.09 -2.12
CA VAL A 122 9.98 8.06 -1.51
C VAL A 122 8.69 7.92 -2.31
N THR A 123 8.08 9.03 -2.73
CA THR A 123 6.86 9.02 -3.55
C THR A 123 7.10 8.41 -4.92
N PHE A 124 8.23 8.68 -5.56
CA PHE A 124 8.60 8.05 -6.83
C PHE A 124 8.80 6.53 -6.70
N ILE A 125 9.53 6.09 -5.67
CA ILE A 125 9.70 4.66 -5.33
C ILE A 125 8.34 4.01 -5.08
N ALA A 126 7.46 4.67 -4.32
CA ALA A 126 6.13 4.17 -4.01
C ALA A 126 5.23 4.05 -5.24
N VAL A 127 5.25 5.04 -6.14
CA VAL A 127 4.46 5.03 -7.38
C VAL A 127 4.95 3.92 -8.31
N ILE A 128 6.22 3.93 -8.70
CA ILE A 128 6.76 2.94 -9.64
C ILE A 128 6.72 1.54 -9.04
N GLY A 129 7.12 1.40 -7.78
CA GLY A 129 7.09 0.14 -7.07
C GLY A 129 5.68 -0.44 -6.93
N SER A 130 4.63 0.39 -6.93
CA SER A 130 3.24 -0.11 -6.85
C SER A 130 2.63 -0.48 -8.21
N LEU A 131 3.22 -0.06 -9.34
CA LEU A 131 2.66 -0.34 -10.68
C LEU A 131 2.49 -1.84 -10.98
N PRO A 132 3.49 -2.71 -10.76
CA PRO A 132 3.30 -4.16 -10.98
C PRO A 132 2.19 -4.75 -10.11
N TYR A 133 2.01 -4.23 -8.90
CA TYR A 133 1.00 -4.72 -7.97
C TYR A 133 -0.42 -4.29 -8.34
N LEU A 134 -0.58 -3.05 -8.82
CA LEU A 134 -1.85 -2.59 -9.39
C LEU A 134 -2.17 -3.40 -10.65
N SER A 135 -1.15 -3.69 -11.46
CA SER A 135 -1.28 -4.42 -12.73
C SER A 135 -1.78 -5.84 -12.49
N LEU A 136 -1.21 -6.52 -11.49
CA LEU A 136 -1.68 -7.80 -10.99
C LEU A 136 -3.18 -7.79 -10.69
N GLN A 137 -3.72 -6.75 -10.05
CA GLN A 137 -5.14 -6.72 -9.72
C GLN A 137 -6.02 -6.63 -10.98
N LEU A 138 -5.60 -5.84 -11.97
CA LEU A 138 -6.29 -5.75 -13.25
C LEU A 138 -6.29 -7.11 -13.96
N GLN A 139 -5.14 -7.78 -13.98
CA GLN A 139 -4.99 -9.13 -14.51
C GLN A 139 -5.89 -10.13 -13.78
N ALA A 140 -5.96 -10.07 -12.44
CA ALA A 140 -6.79 -10.97 -11.64
C ALA A 140 -8.29 -10.82 -11.94
N ILE A 141 -8.77 -9.58 -12.09
CA ILE A 141 -10.18 -9.32 -12.46
C ILE A 141 -10.45 -9.78 -13.88
N SER A 142 -9.57 -9.41 -14.82
CA SER A 142 -9.66 -9.76 -16.24
C SER A 142 -9.68 -11.27 -16.45
N MET A 143 -8.68 -11.99 -15.94
CA MET A 143 -8.56 -13.44 -16.05
C MET A 143 -9.66 -14.17 -15.29
N GLY A 144 -10.07 -13.68 -14.11
CA GLY A 144 -11.19 -14.25 -13.38
C GLY A 144 -12.50 -14.16 -14.17
N PHE A 145 -12.71 -13.04 -14.87
CA PHE A 145 -13.88 -12.84 -15.73
C PHE A 145 -13.82 -13.78 -16.94
N THR A 146 -12.71 -13.81 -17.67
CA THR A 146 -12.57 -14.66 -18.87
C THR A 146 -12.68 -16.15 -18.54
N THR A 147 -12.19 -16.56 -17.37
CA THR A 147 -12.33 -17.93 -16.86
C THR A 147 -13.80 -18.37 -16.74
N LEU A 148 -14.70 -17.47 -16.36
CA LEU A 148 -16.12 -17.79 -16.21
C LEU A 148 -16.94 -17.66 -17.50
N THR A 149 -16.49 -16.81 -18.44
CA THR A 149 -17.22 -16.51 -19.67
C THR A 149 -16.82 -17.38 -20.84
N THR A 150 -15.57 -17.84 -20.88
CA THR A 150 -15.00 -18.53 -22.03
C THR A 150 -14.89 -20.03 -21.77
N PRO A 151 -15.31 -20.90 -22.71
CA PRO A 151 -15.13 -22.34 -22.58
C PRO A 151 -13.64 -22.70 -22.43
N ALA A 152 -13.32 -23.66 -21.56
CA ALA A 152 -11.94 -24.04 -21.21
C ALA A 152 -11.02 -24.39 -22.40
N ASN A 153 -11.59 -24.82 -23.53
CA ASN A 153 -10.83 -25.21 -24.73
C ASN A 153 -10.60 -24.05 -25.71
N SER A 154 -11.11 -22.85 -25.41
CA SER A 154 -11.01 -21.65 -26.25
C SER A 154 -10.59 -20.42 -25.46
N VAL A 155 -9.99 -20.61 -24.27
CA VAL A 155 -9.35 -19.52 -23.53
C VAL A 155 -8.08 -19.15 -24.29
N GLU A 156 -8.23 -18.35 -25.35
CA GLU A 156 -7.11 -17.63 -25.91
C GLU A 156 -6.64 -16.64 -24.84
N TYR A 157 -5.51 -16.98 -24.22
CA TYR A 157 -4.80 -16.05 -23.36
C TYR A 157 -4.43 -14.81 -24.17
N PHE A 158 -4.62 -13.64 -23.58
CA PHE A 158 -4.33 -12.32 -24.14
C PHE A 158 -3.17 -12.34 -25.13
N SER A 159 -3.47 -12.02 -26.40
CA SER A 159 -2.46 -11.70 -27.40
C SER A 159 -2.28 -10.18 -27.43
N MET A 160 -1.03 -9.71 -27.50
CA MET A 160 -0.70 -8.30 -27.74
C MET A 160 -1.38 -7.72 -29.01
N THR A 161 -1.88 -8.59 -29.90
CA THR A 161 -2.61 -8.21 -31.12
C THR A 161 -4.10 -7.92 -30.88
N GLN A 162 -4.65 -8.19 -29.69
CA GLN A 162 -6.03 -7.81 -29.37
C GLN A 162 -6.16 -6.29 -29.19
N GLY A 163 -7.23 -5.71 -29.73
CA GLY A 163 -7.50 -4.28 -29.63
C GLY A 163 -7.77 -3.86 -28.18
N VAL A 164 -7.37 -2.63 -27.81
CA VAL A 164 -7.54 -2.10 -26.45
C VAL A 164 -9.02 -2.12 -25.99
N TRP A 165 -9.94 -1.96 -26.94
CA TRP A 165 -11.38 -1.93 -26.66
C TRP A 165 -11.99 -3.28 -26.30
N SER A 166 -11.38 -4.39 -26.74
CA SER A 166 -11.78 -5.75 -26.39
C SER A 166 -11.13 -6.28 -25.11
N ASP A 167 -10.18 -5.52 -24.53
CA ASP A 167 -9.45 -5.94 -23.34
C ASP A 167 -10.27 -5.66 -22.07
N THR A 168 -10.60 -6.73 -21.34
CA THR A 168 -11.33 -6.63 -20.07
C THR A 168 -10.51 -5.95 -18.97
N ALA A 169 -9.17 -6.03 -19.01
CA ALA A 169 -8.30 -5.33 -18.06
C ALA A 169 -8.34 -3.81 -18.26
N PHE A 170 -8.51 -3.33 -19.50
CA PHE A 170 -8.66 -1.90 -19.80
C PHE A 170 -9.94 -1.34 -19.18
N TRP A 171 -11.07 -2.00 -19.40
CA TRP A 171 -12.35 -1.61 -18.79
C TRP A 171 -12.32 -1.71 -17.26
N SER A 172 -11.66 -2.74 -16.72
CA SER A 172 -11.44 -2.86 -15.28
C SER A 172 -10.66 -1.67 -14.72
N ALA A 173 -9.61 -1.20 -15.41
CA ALA A 173 -8.85 -0.02 -15.01
C ALA A 173 -9.70 1.25 -15.00
N LEU A 174 -10.53 1.48 -16.03
CA LEU A 174 -11.42 2.65 -16.11
C LEU A 174 -12.48 2.64 -15.01
N ILE A 175 -13.13 1.49 -14.79
CA ILE A 175 -14.16 1.34 -13.74
C ILE A 175 -13.54 1.57 -12.36
N LEU A 176 -12.38 0.96 -12.08
CA LEU A 176 -11.67 1.17 -10.82
C LEU A 176 -11.19 2.61 -10.65
N ALA A 177 -10.80 3.29 -11.73
CA ALA A 177 -10.44 4.70 -11.69
C ALA A 177 -11.65 5.57 -11.31
N LEU A 178 -12.80 5.33 -11.95
CA LEU A 178 -14.05 6.01 -11.65
C LEU A 178 -14.43 5.80 -10.17
N PHE A 179 -14.46 4.56 -9.69
CA PHE A 179 -14.78 4.28 -8.28
C PHE A 179 -13.76 4.91 -7.33
N SER A 180 -12.47 4.83 -7.63
CA SER A 180 -11.42 5.46 -6.81
C SER A 180 -11.58 6.98 -6.74
N ILE A 181 -11.98 7.64 -7.83
CA ILE A 181 -12.29 9.07 -7.85
C ILE A 181 -13.52 9.39 -7.00
N LEU A 182 -14.60 8.62 -7.16
CA LEU A 182 -15.85 8.82 -6.42
C LEU A 182 -15.67 8.63 -4.91
N PHE A 183 -14.78 7.71 -4.50
CA PHE A 183 -14.41 7.48 -3.11
C PHE A 183 -13.42 8.52 -2.57
N GLY A 184 -12.30 8.73 -3.25
CA GLY A 184 -11.14 9.42 -2.68
C GLY A 184 -11.08 10.92 -2.86
N THR A 185 -11.94 11.50 -3.71
CA THR A 185 -11.89 12.94 -4.04
C THR A 185 -13.12 13.70 -3.56
N ARG A 186 -13.78 13.14 -2.53
CA ARG A 186 -15.01 13.66 -1.92
C ARG A 186 -14.75 14.53 -0.68
N HIS A 187 -13.61 14.32 -0.01
CA HIS A 187 -13.16 15.08 1.16
C HIS A 187 -11.83 15.78 0.85
N LEU A 188 -11.69 17.04 1.28
CA LEU A 188 -10.56 17.91 0.97
C LEU A 188 -9.34 17.65 1.86
N SER A 189 -9.59 17.37 3.13
CA SER A 189 -8.56 17.15 4.13
C SER A 189 -8.07 15.70 4.11
N ALA A 190 -6.78 15.50 3.85
CA ALA A 190 -6.13 14.19 3.99
C ALA A 190 -6.04 13.71 5.46
N THR A 191 -6.31 14.62 6.41
CA THR A 191 -6.40 14.38 7.86
C THR A 191 -7.79 13.98 8.34
N GLU A 192 -8.84 14.09 7.52
CA GLU A 192 -10.16 13.57 7.91
C GLU A 192 -10.16 12.04 7.84
N HIS A 193 -10.55 11.38 8.94
CA HIS A 193 -10.71 9.94 8.97
C HIS A 193 -11.75 9.47 7.96
N HIS A 194 -11.35 8.59 7.06
CA HIS A 194 -12.24 7.99 6.07
C HIS A 194 -13.01 6.83 6.69
N ARG A 195 -13.91 7.15 7.63
CA ARG A 195 -14.71 6.14 8.35
C ARG A 195 -15.55 5.28 7.41
N GLY A 196 -16.10 5.85 6.34
CA GLY A 196 -16.80 5.12 5.29
C GLY A 196 -15.90 4.13 4.55
N MET A 197 -14.70 4.56 4.17
CA MET A 197 -13.71 3.68 3.53
C MET A 197 -13.36 2.50 4.43
N MET A 198 -13.09 2.73 5.72
CA MET A 198 -12.78 1.66 6.67
C MET A 198 -13.91 0.63 6.79
N ASN A 199 -15.17 1.09 6.85
CA ASN A 199 -16.35 0.20 6.88
C ASN A 199 -16.48 -0.66 5.62
N ALA A 200 -16.24 -0.07 4.44
CA ALA A 200 -16.30 -0.80 3.18
C ALA A 200 -15.22 -1.89 3.12
N ILE A 201 -13.98 -1.57 3.51
CA ILE A 201 -12.88 -2.55 3.55
C ILE A 201 -13.17 -3.67 4.57
N ALA A 202 -13.74 -3.34 5.73
CA ALA A 202 -14.09 -4.34 6.73
C ALA A 202 -15.16 -5.31 6.22
N PHE A 203 -16.20 -4.79 5.55
CA PHE A 203 -17.22 -5.61 4.90
C PHE A 203 -16.64 -6.47 3.78
N GLU A 204 -15.81 -5.87 2.92
CA GLU A 204 -15.09 -6.56 1.84
C GLU A 204 -14.29 -7.75 2.40
N SER A 205 -13.59 -7.55 3.51
CA SER A 205 -12.79 -8.59 4.16
C SER A 205 -13.62 -9.76 4.69
N ILE A 206 -14.86 -9.52 5.12
CA ILE A 206 -15.81 -10.59 5.47
C ILE A 206 -16.21 -11.37 4.21
N VAL A 207 -16.52 -10.68 3.11
CA VAL A 207 -16.88 -11.31 1.83
C VAL A 207 -15.75 -12.22 1.33
N LYS A 208 -14.50 -11.75 1.37
CA LYS A 208 -13.31 -12.56 1.02
C LYS A 208 -13.22 -13.82 1.88
N LEU A 209 -13.38 -13.66 3.19
CA LEU A 209 -13.25 -14.77 4.14
C LEU A 209 -14.34 -15.83 3.92
N ILE A 210 -15.59 -15.41 3.72
CA ILE A 210 -16.70 -16.33 3.41
C ILE A 210 -16.46 -17.03 2.08
N ALA A 211 -16.03 -16.31 1.04
CA ALA A 211 -15.79 -16.89 -0.27
C ALA A 211 -14.70 -17.97 -0.23
N ILE A 212 -13.54 -17.67 0.36
CA ILE A 212 -12.45 -18.64 0.46
C ILE A 212 -12.78 -19.80 1.42
N LEU A 213 -13.57 -19.56 2.47
CA LEU A 213 -14.07 -20.61 3.37
C LEU A 213 -14.96 -21.60 2.61
N LEU A 214 -15.95 -21.11 1.87
CA LEU A 214 -16.85 -21.98 1.11
C LEU A 214 -16.11 -22.79 0.06
N VAL A 215 -15.18 -22.16 -0.68
CA VAL A 215 -14.37 -22.86 -1.69
C VAL A 215 -13.40 -23.85 -1.05
N GLY A 216 -12.75 -23.49 0.06
CA GLY A 216 -11.81 -24.36 0.76
C GLY A 216 -12.49 -25.57 1.40
N LEU A 217 -13.67 -25.39 2.01
CA LEU A 217 -14.49 -26.49 2.52
C LEU A 217 -14.94 -27.41 1.38
N TYR A 218 -15.38 -26.86 0.26
CA TYR A 218 -15.73 -27.63 -0.92
C TYR A 218 -14.54 -28.42 -1.49
N ALA A 219 -13.37 -27.79 -1.62
CA ALA A 219 -12.15 -28.46 -2.07
C ALA A 219 -11.75 -29.61 -1.12
N THR A 220 -11.90 -29.40 0.19
CA THR A 220 -11.66 -30.43 1.21
C THR A 220 -12.63 -31.61 1.05
N GLN A 221 -13.92 -31.35 0.79
CA GLN A 221 -14.90 -32.40 0.50
C GLN A 221 -14.57 -33.17 -0.79
N LEU A 222 -14.11 -32.48 -1.84
CA LEU A 222 -13.67 -33.14 -3.08
C LEU A 222 -12.47 -34.06 -2.84
N LEU A 223 -11.50 -33.62 -2.05
CA LEU A 223 -10.33 -34.44 -1.72
C LEU A 223 -10.74 -35.72 -0.99
N PHE A 224 -11.54 -35.61 0.07
CA PHE A 224 -11.92 -36.78 0.87
C PHE A 224 -12.96 -37.70 0.23
N SER A 225 -13.72 -37.20 -0.74
CA SER A 225 -14.68 -38.04 -1.48
C SER A 225 -14.02 -38.83 -2.62
N GLN A 226 -12.94 -38.31 -3.21
CA GLN A 226 -12.34 -38.90 -4.42
C GLN A 226 -11.01 -39.61 -4.16
N PHE A 227 -10.32 -39.29 -3.07
CA PHE A 227 -8.99 -39.82 -2.78
C PHE A 227 -8.90 -40.40 -1.37
N GLN A 228 -8.06 -41.43 -1.23
CA GLN A 228 -7.71 -41.95 0.08
C GLN A 228 -6.72 -41.01 0.78
N TRP A 229 -6.78 -40.96 2.12
CA TRP A 229 -5.88 -40.14 2.95
C TRP A 229 -4.39 -40.32 2.61
N GLN A 230 -3.97 -41.55 2.32
CA GLN A 230 -2.59 -41.86 1.93
C GLN A 230 -2.20 -41.15 0.61
N GLN A 231 -3.08 -41.16 -0.39
CA GLN A 231 -2.84 -40.49 -1.67
C GLN A 231 -2.72 -38.97 -1.52
N ILE A 232 -3.49 -38.38 -0.60
CA ILE A 232 -3.43 -36.94 -0.28
C ILE A 232 -2.10 -36.61 0.41
N LEU A 233 -1.66 -37.43 1.37
CA LEU A 233 -0.41 -37.23 2.11
C LEU A 233 0.85 -37.46 1.26
N HIS A 234 0.75 -38.29 0.22
CA HIS A 234 1.85 -38.52 -0.72
C HIS A 234 1.96 -37.44 -1.82
N GLN A 235 1.04 -36.46 -1.88
CA GLN A 235 1.25 -35.29 -2.73
C GLN A 235 2.37 -34.42 -2.14
N PRO A 236 3.38 -34.03 -2.95
CA PRO A 236 4.58 -33.38 -2.45
C PRO A 236 4.30 -31.89 -2.17
N PHE A 237 3.66 -31.62 -1.04
CA PHE A 237 3.86 -30.37 -0.30
C PHE A 237 5.17 -30.48 0.51
N GLU A 238 6.23 -31.00 -0.13
CA GLU A 238 7.48 -31.44 0.51
C GLU A 238 8.15 -30.28 1.26
N LEU A 239 8.30 -30.45 2.58
CA LEU A 239 9.05 -29.56 3.47
C LEU A 239 10.56 -29.87 3.48
N THR A 240 10.97 -31.01 2.94
CA THR A 240 12.29 -31.57 3.24
C THR A 240 12.90 -32.34 2.06
N SER A 241 13.70 -31.65 1.26
CA SER A 241 14.98 -32.22 0.80
C SER A 241 16.01 -31.12 0.56
N ILE A 242 16.78 -30.80 1.60
CA ILE A 242 17.98 -29.93 1.51
C ILE A 242 19.02 -30.51 0.52
N ALA A 243 18.87 -31.79 0.13
CA ALA A 243 19.83 -32.54 -0.67
C ALA A 243 19.36 -32.90 -2.09
N SER A 244 18.15 -32.51 -2.53
CA SER A 244 17.73 -32.79 -3.91
C SER A 244 17.62 -31.49 -4.72
N ALA A 245 18.26 -31.44 -5.89
CA ALA A 245 18.14 -30.35 -6.86
C ALA A 245 16.72 -30.21 -7.45
N SER A 246 15.77 -31.03 -6.98
CA SER A 246 14.36 -31.12 -7.40
C SER A 246 13.36 -30.57 -6.39
N SER A 247 13.79 -29.98 -5.27
CA SER A 247 12.86 -29.44 -4.27
C SER A 247 12.14 -28.19 -4.78
N ARG A 248 10.80 -28.22 -4.84
CA ARG A 248 9.93 -27.09 -5.20
C ARG A 248 10.02 -25.89 -4.23
N PHE A 249 10.64 -26.09 -3.07
CA PHE A 249 10.76 -25.14 -1.96
C PHE A 249 12.23 -24.77 -1.72
N SER A 250 12.50 -23.50 -1.42
CA SER A 250 13.84 -22.99 -1.08
C SER A 250 13.77 -22.14 0.18
N TRP A 251 14.57 -22.48 1.19
CA TRP A 251 14.66 -21.68 2.43
C TRP A 251 15.12 -20.25 2.15
N ALA A 252 15.97 -20.03 1.15
CA ALA A 252 16.41 -18.69 0.79
C ALA A 252 15.24 -17.86 0.22
N ASP A 253 14.44 -18.46 -0.65
CA ASP A 253 13.28 -17.79 -1.26
C ASP A 253 12.16 -17.55 -0.25
N PHE A 254 11.88 -18.54 0.59
CA PHE A 254 10.95 -18.40 1.71
C PHE A 254 11.38 -17.25 2.62
N SER A 255 12.67 -17.19 2.99
CA SER A 255 13.23 -16.13 3.85
C SER A 255 13.13 -14.75 3.20
N THR A 256 13.42 -14.65 1.90
CA THR A 256 13.24 -13.41 1.13
C THR A 256 11.78 -12.98 1.12
N LYS A 257 10.85 -13.88 0.75
CA LYS A 257 9.41 -13.60 0.72
C LYS A 257 8.88 -13.19 2.11
N LEU A 258 9.39 -13.83 3.17
CA LEU A 258 9.08 -13.50 4.55
C LEU A 258 9.51 -12.06 4.87
N LEU A 259 10.77 -11.71 4.60
CA LEU A 259 11.29 -10.35 4.79
C LEU A 259 10.49 -9.31 4.01
N LEU A 260 10.21 -9.59 2.74
CA LEU A 260 9.41 -8.73 1.87
C LEU A 260 8.01 -8.49 2.45
N SER A 261 7.35 -9.54 2.94
CA SER A 261 6.01 -9.43 3.52
C SER A 261 5.98 -8.68 4.86
N MET A 262 7.02 -8.84 5.70
CA MET A 262 7.21 -8.07 6.93
C MET A 262 7.39 -6.58 6.64
N GLY A 263 8.09 -6.22 5.57
CA GLY A 263 8.20 -4.83 5.12
C GLY A 263 6.89 -4.32 4.51
N ALA A 264 6.26 -5.11 3.63
CA ALA A 264 5.08 -4.73 2.87
C ALA A 264 3.92 -4.30 3.77
N ILE A 265 3.65 -5.01 4.86
CA ILE A 265 2.55 -4.68 5.78
C ILE A 265 2.70 -3.32 6.46
N MET A 266 3.92 -2.75 6.51
CA MET A 266 4.18 -1.45 7.12
C MET A 266 4.47 -0.35 6.08
N LEU A 267 5.20 -0.70 5.02
CA LEU A 267 5.82 0.26 4.12
C LEU A 267 4.98 0.57 2.87
N LEU A 268 4.02 -0.29 2.54
CA LEU A 268 3.14 -0.01 1.40
C LEU A 268 2.27 1.20 1.71
N PRO A 269 2.15 2.19 0.79
CA PRO A 269 1.36 3.41 1.04
C PRO A 269 -0.07 3.13 1.52
N ARG A 270 -0.75 2.16 0.90
CA ARG A 270 -2.11 1.74 1.30
C ARG A 270 -2.14 1.15 2.72
N GLN A 271 -1.11 0.39 3.10
CA GLN A 271 -1.04 -0.25 4.40
C GLN A 271 -0.67 0.76 5.47
N PHE A 272 0.23 1.69 5.15
CA PHE A 272 0.56 2.82 6.01
C PHE A 272 -0.68 3.68 6.26
N GLN A 273 -1.48 3.98 5.23
CA GLN A 273 -2.75 4.69 5.40
C GLN A 273 -3.67 3.97 6.39
N VAL A 274 -4.01 2.70 6.14
CA VAL A 274 -5.00 1.97 6.96
C VAL A 274 -4.47 1.65 8.36
N THR A 275 -3.19 1.27 8.48
CA THR A 275 -2.59 0.88 9.76
C THR A 275 -2.29 2.09 10.62
N VAL A 276 -1.71 3.14 10.03
CA VAL A 276 -1.11 4.27 10.76
C VAL A 276 -1.99 5.51 10.75
N VAL A 277 -2.43 5.95 9.57
CA VAL A 277 -3.17 7.22 9.42
C VAL A 277 -4.59 7.07 9.96
N GLU A 278 -5.28 5.98 9.62
CA GLU A 278 -6.65 5.71 10.07
C GLU A 278 -6.73 5.06 11.47
N GLY A 279 -5.59 4.59 12.03
CA GLY A 279 -5.54 4.01 13.37
C GLY A 279 -5.55 5.08 14.46
N ASP A 280 -6.50 5.02 15.40
CA ASP A 280 -6.67 6.08 16.42
C ASP A 280 -6.38 5.67 17.85
N ASP A 281 -6.85 4.48 18.25
CA ASP A 281 -6.92 4.11 19.67
C ASP A 281 -5.99 2.94 19.97
N HIS A 282 -5.29 3.05 21.09
CA HIS A 282 -4.50 1.96 21.67
C HIS A 282 -5.33 0.67 21.85
N GLN A 283 -6.64 0.79 22.12
CA GLN A 283 -7.53 -0.38 22.19
C GLN A 283 -7.75 -1.06 20.83
N GLN A 284 -7.84 -0.29 19.73
CA GLN A 284 -7.98 -0.85 18.39
C GLN A 284 -6.75 -1.68 18.02
N MET A 285 -5.55 -1.14 18.32
CA MET A 285 -4.29 -1.84 18.07
C MET A 285 -4.15 -3.12 18.90
N LYS A 286 -4.57 -3.11 20.17
CA LYS A 286 -4.57 -4.30 21.03
C LYS A 286 -5.44 -5.43 20.48
N ALA A 287 -6.60 -5.11 19.90
CA ALA A 287 -7.45 -6.09 19.25
C ALA A 287 -6.84 -6.58 17.92
N ALA A 288 -6.35 -5.65 17.10
CA ALA A 288 -5.74 -5.94 15.80
C ALA A 288 -4.53 -6.88 15.92
N ARG A 289 -3.74 -6.77 17.00
CA ARG A 289 -2.63 -7.69 17.34
C ARG A 289 -3.01 -9.17 17.25
N TRP A 290 -4.27 -9.53 17.48
CA TRP A 290 -4.73 -10.92 17.48
C TRP A 290 -5.74 -11.21 16.38
N LEU A 291 -6.71 -10.31 16.17
CA LEU A 291 -7.77 -10.51 15.18
C LEU A 291 -7.23 -10.54 13.75
N PHE A 292 -6.27 -9.67 13.40
CA PHE A 292 -5.72 -9.64 12.06
C PHE A 292 -4.83 -10.87 11.76
N PRO A 293 -3.91 -11.30 12.66
CA PRO A 293 -3.23 -12.58 12.49
C PRO A 293 -4.15 -13.78 12.39
N LEU A 294 -5.22 -13.84 13.19
CA LEU A 294 -6.22 -14.91 13.09
C LEU A 294 -6.88 -14.93 11.70
N TYR A 295 -7.24 -13.75 11.18
CA TYR A 295 -7.79 -13.61 9.82
C TYR A 295 -6.81 -14.17 8.76
N LEU A 296 -5.52 -13.83 8.85
CA LEU A 296 -4.50 -14.33 7.93
C LEU A 296 -4.33 -15.84 8.02
N LEU A 297 -4.33 -16.40 9.24
CA LEU A 297 -4.23 -17.84 9.46
C LEU A 297 -5.39 -18.59 8.82
N LEU A 298 -6.63 -18.10 9.00
CA LEU A 298 -7.82 -18.71 8.42
C LEU A 298 -7.76 -18.76 6.89
N ILE A 299 -7.38 -17.66 6.23
CA ILE A 299 -7.20 -17.67 4.76
C ILE A 299 -6.07 -18.63 4.38
N SER A 300 -4.91 -18.54 5.03
CA SER A 300 -3.74 -19.35 4.69
C SER A 300 -3.99 -20.86 4.81
N LEU A 301 -4.81 -21.27 5.78
CA LEU A 301 -5.19 -22.67 5.99
C LEU A 301 -6.02 -23.20 4.82
N LEU A 302 -6.94 -22.39 4.31
CA LEU A 302 -7.86 -22.77 3.22
C LEU A 302 -7.18 -22.81 1.85
N VAL A 303 -6.03 -22.15 1.69
CA VAL A 303 -5.22 -22.23 0.46
C VAL A 303 -4.72 -23.65 0.20
N VAL A 304 -4.32 -24.39 1.24
CA VAL A 304 -3.75 -25.75 1.11
C VAL A 304 -4.71 -26.75 0.45
N PRO A 305 -5.95 -26.97 0.97
CA PRO A 305 -6.86 -27.93 0.35
C PRO A 305 -7.27 -27.51 -1.06
N ILE A 306 -7.36 -26.21 -1.36
CA ILE A 306 -7.67 -25.73 -2.72
C ILE A 306 -6.52 -26.06 -3.68
N ALA A 307 -5.27 -25.79 -3.27
CA ALA A 307 -4.10 -26.08 -4.09
C ALA A 307 -3.95 -27.59 -4.35
N LEU A 308 -4.10 -28.42 -3.31
CA LEU A 308 -4.04 -29.87 -3.43
C LEU A 308 -5.15 -30.42 -4.33
N ALA A 309 -6.40 -29.99 -4.12
CA ALA A 309 -7.53 -30.40 -4.95
C ALA A 309 -7.29 -30.02 -6.42
N GLY A 310 -6.77 -28.82 -6.68
CA GLY A 310 -6.44 -28.38 -8.03
C GLY A 310 -5.34 -29.21 -8.68
N LEU A 311 -4.23 -29.49 -7.96
CA LEU A 311 -3.15 -30.34 -8.48
C LEU A 311 -3.62 -31.76 -8.84
N MET A 312 -4.50 -32.35 -8.03
CA MET A 312 -4.95 -33.72 -8.23
C MET A 312 -6.09 -33.84 -9.25
N LEU A 313 -6.99 -32.84 -9.31
CA LEU A 313 -8.19 -32.89 -10.14
C LEU A 313 -8.06 -32.12 -11.45
N LEU A 314 -7.12 -31.17 -11.54
CA LEU A 314 -6.90 -30.33 -12.71
C LEU A 314 -5.44 -30.40 -13.18
N PRO A 315 -4.86 -31.60 -13.42
CA PRO A 315 -3.44 -31.72 -13.79
C PRO A 315 -3.09 -31.03 -15.12
N ASN A 316 -4.08 -30.88 -16.01
CA ASN A 316 -3.92 -30.28 -17.34
C ASN A 316 -4.33 -28.80 -17.40
N SER A 317 -4.77 -28.18 -16.29
CA SER A 317 -5.13 -26.77 -16.33
C SER A 317 -3.87 -25.90 -16.31
N GLU A 318 -3.77 -24.98 -17.25
CA GLU A 318 -2.53 -24.23 -17.50
C GLU A 318 -2.23 -23.16 -16.44
N ASN A 319 -3.24 -22.69 -15.68
CA ASN A 319 -3.04 -21.63 -14.69
C ASN A 319 -3.54 -22.00 -13.28
N ALA A 320 -2.60 -22.39 -12.42
CA ALA A 320 -2.87 -22.75 -11.03
C ALA A 320 -3.35 -21.59 -10.14
N ASP A 321 -3.15 -20.33 -10.55
CA ASP A 321 -3.60 -19.18 -9.77
C ASP A 321 -5.14 -19.14 -9.67
N PHE A 322 -5.86 -19.74 -10.63
CA PHE A 322 -7.32 -19.74 -10.69
C PHE A 322 -7.98 -21.07 -10.30
N PHE A 323 -7.29 -21.97 -9.60
CA PHE A 323 -7.92 -23.19 -9.06
C PHE A 323 -9.15 -22.92 -8.19
N VAL A 324 -9.17 -21.79 -7.48
CA VAL A 324 -10.32 -21.30 -6.70
C VAL A 324 -11.59 -21.18 -7.57
N LEU A 325 -11.44 -20.85 -8.86
CA LEU A 325 -12.54 -20.78 -9.84
C LEU A 325 -12.74 -22.10 -10.59
N TYR A 326 -11.67 -22.74 -11.03
CA TYR A 326 -11.76 -23.94 -11.86
C TYR A 326 -12.35 -25.15 -11.14
N LEU A 327 -12.09 -25.32 -9.84
CA LEU A 327 -12.61 -26.46 -9.06
C LEU A 327 -14.14 -26.51 -9.03
N PRO A 328 -14.86 -25.45 -8.60
CA PRO A 328 -16.32 -25.45 -8.65
C PRO A 328 -16.86 -25.46 -10.09
N GLN A 329 -16.17 -24.82 -11.05
CA GLN A 329 -16.58 -24.79 -12.44
C GLN A 329 -16.50 -26.17 -13.12
N LYS A 330 -15.50 -26.99 -12.79
CA LYS A 330 -15.33 -28.35 -13.32
C LYS A 330 -16.56 -29.22 -13.04
N ASN A 331 -17.11 -29.10 -11.83
CA ASN A 331 -18.26 -29.89 -11.37
C ASN A 331 -19.61 -29.16 -11.56
N ALA A 332 -19.65 -28.12 -12.42
CA ALA A 332 -20.84 -27.33 -12.71
C ALA A 332 -21.53 -26.67 -11.49
N VAL A 333 -20.77 -26.42 -10.41
CA VAL A 333 -21.24 -25.68 -9.22
C VAL A 333 -21.09 -24.18 -9.48
N HIS A 334 -21.98 -23.66 -10.34
CA HIS A 334 -21.92 -22.28 -10.82
C HIS A 334 -22.05 -21.22 -9.72
N SER A 335 -22.88 -21.48 -8.71
CA SER A 335 -23.07 -20.57 -7.57
C SER A 335 -21.77 -20.36 -6.79
N LEU A 336 -21.02 -21.43 -6.51
CA LEU A 336 -19.75 -21.36 -5.81
C LEU A 336 -18.66 -20.70 -6.65
N SER A 337 -18.65 -20.93 -7.96
CA SER A 337 -17.75 -20.25 -8.90
C SER A 337 -17.99 -18.74 -8.91
N MET A 338 -19.26 -18.32 -8.86
CA MET A 338 -19.63 -16.90 -8.77
C MET A 338 -19.23 -16.30 -7.41
N ILE A 339 -19.45 -17.01 -6.31
CA ILE A 339 -19.00 -16.57 -4.96
C ILE A 339 -17.47 -16.40 -4.94
N ALA A 340 -16.72 -17.35 -5.51
CA ALA A 340 -15.28 -17.29 -5.62
C ALA A 340 -14.83 -16.07 -6.45
N PHE A 341 -15.52 -15.78 -7.56
CA PHE A 341 -15.25 -14.62 -8.40
C PHE A 341 -15.55 -13.30 -7.68
N ILE A 342 -16.67 -13.20 -6.95
CA ILE A 342 -16.97 -12.05 -6.09
C ILE A 342 -15.87 -11.88 -5.03
N GLY A 343 -15.41 -12.97 -4.40
CA GLY A 343 -14.29 -12.94 -3.46
C GLY A 343 -12.98 -12.43 -4.08
N GLY A 344 -12.70 -12.80 -5.33
CA GLY A 344 -11.55 -12.32 -6.09
C GLY A 344 -11.63 -10.84 -6.47
N ILE A 345 -12.78 -10.40 -7.01
CA ILE A 345 -13.06 -8.98 -7.29
C ILE A 345 -12.94 -8.17 -6.01
N SER A 346 -13.59 -8.64 -4.95
CA SER A 346 -13.53 -8.07 -3.60
C SER A 346 -12.08 -7.88 -3.15
N ALA A 347 -11.24 -8.91 -3.29
CA ALA A 347 -9.83 -8.81 -2.95
C ALA A 347 -9.05 -7.78 -3.79
N ALA A 348 -9.42 -7.58 -5.06
CA ALA A 348 -8.77 -6.62 -5.94
C ALA A 348 -9.24 -5.17 -5.70
N THR A 349 -10.55 -4.93 -5.62
CA THR A 349 -11.17 -3.59 -5.68
C THR A 349 -10.74 -2.69 -4.54
N GLY A 350 -10.87 -3.12 -3.28
CA GLY A 350 -10.53 -2.31 -2.13
C GLY A 350 -9.05 -1.97 -2.08
N MET A 351 -8.21 -2.93 -2.47
CA MET A 351 -6.76 -2.72 -2.57
C MET A 351 -6.42 -1.63 -3.60
N VAL A 352 -6.98 -1.70 -4.80
CA VAL A 352 -6.75 -0.70 -5.87
C VAL A 352 -7.24 0.68 -5.46
N ILE A 353 -8.43 0.77 -4.87
CA ILE A 353 -9.02 2.04 -4.44
C ILE A 353 -8.12 2.71 -3.40
N VAL A 354 -7.80 2.01 -2.29
CA VAL A 354 -6.99 2.59 -1.22
C VAL A 354 -5.59 2.94 -1.71
N ALA A 355 -4.96 2.08 -2.52
CA ALA A 355 -3.64 2.34 -3.08
C ALA A 355 -3.63 3.60 -3.96
N SER A 356 -4.62 3.76 -4.84
CA SER A 356 -4.72 4.90 -5.74
C SER A 356 -4.96 6.21 -4.97
N ILE A 357 -5.76 6.16 -3.90
CA ILE A 357 -6.00 7.32 -3.02
C ILE A 357 -4.72 7.71 -2.28
N SER A 358 -4.03 6.76 -1.64
CA SER A 358 -2.79 7.04 -0.92
C SER A 358 -1.71 7.59 -1.85
N LEU A 359 -1.50 6.94 -3.01
CA LEU A 359 -0.48 7.38 -3.98
C LEU A 359 -0.83 8.74 -4.60
N SER A 360 -2.08 8.99 -4.96
CA SER A 360 -2.48 10.30 -5.51
C SER A 360 -2.32 11.43 -4.51
N THR A 361 -2.54 11.15 -3.22
CA THR A 361 -2.28 12.11 -2.14
C THR A 361 -0.79 12.41 -2.02
N MET A 362 0.07 11.39 -2.01
CA MET A 362 1.54 11.56 -1.99
C MET A 362 2.04 12.34 -3.22
N VAL A 363 1.58 12.00 -4.43
CA VAL A 363 1.97 12.70 -5.66
C VAL A 363 1.50 14.15 -5.63
N CYS A 364 0.27 14.40 -5.17
CA CYS A 364 -0.25 15.75 -5.04
C CYS A 364 0.59 16.58 -4.06
N ASN A 365 0.82 16.05 -2.86
CA ASN A 365 1.42 16.80 -1.75
C ASN A 365 2.95 16.94 -1.87
N ASP A 366 3.65 15.93 -2.39
CA ASP A 366 5.12 15.92 -2.39
C ASP A 366 5.72 16.39 -3.72
N VAL A 367 5.01 16.14 -4.83
CA VAL A 367 5.53 16.35 -6.18
C VAL A 367 4.84 17.52 -6.87
N VAL A 368 3.54 17.42 -7.11
CA VAL A 368 2.81 18.30 -8.02
C VAL A 368 2.55 19.68 -7.40
N MET A 369 1.93 19.75 -6.21
CA MET A 369 1.62 21.04 -5.58
C MET A 369 2.87 21.87 -5.32
N PRO A 370 3.94 21.30 -4.72
CA PRO A 370 5.16 22.07 -4.49
C PRO A 370 5.87 22.47 -5.80
N PHE A 371 5.65 21.77 -6.92
CA PHE A 371 6.17 22.15 -8.24
C PHE A 371 5.39 23.33 -8.84
N LEU A 372 4.05 23.30 -8.75
CA LEU A 372 3.18 24.36 -9.24
C LEU A 372 3.42 25.69 -8.51
N ILE A 373 3.60 25.63 -7.19
CA ILE A 373 3.89 26.81 -6.35
C ILE A 373 5.25 27.41 -6.71
N ARG A 374 6.30 26.58 -6.81
CA ARG A 374 7.66 27.06 -7.11
C ARG A 374 7.77 27.64 -8.52
N SER A 375 7.05 27.07 -9.47
CA SER A 375 7.06 27.52 -10.87
C SER A 375 6.20 28.78 -11.09
N LYS A 376 5.59 29.35 -10.03
CA LYS A 376 4.65 30.48 -10.08
C LYS A 376 3.49 30.28 -11.06
N ILE A 377 3.17 29.02 -11.41
CA ILE A 377 2.04 28.66 -12.28
C ILE A 377 0.73 28.93 -11.56
N VAL A 378 0.72 28.73 -10.25
CA VAL A 378 -0.41 29.02 -9.37
C VAL A 378 -0.01 30.17 -8.46
N ASP A 379 -0.67 31.32 -8.64
CA ASP A 379 -0.55 32.44 -7.73
C ASP A 379 -1.50 32.25 -6.56
N ILE A 380 -0.96 31.79 -5.43
CA ILE A 380 -1.70 31.55 -4.19
C ILE A 380 -2.41 32.83 -3.73
N LYS A 381 -1.84 34.02 -4.02
CA LYS A 381 -2.45 35.30 -3.63
C LYS A 381 -3.72 35.63 -4.40
N LYS A 382 -3.93 35.04 -5.58
CA LYS A 382 -5.11 35.27 -6.44
C LYS A 382 -6.15 34.16 -6.35
N ARG A 383 -5.85 33.06 -5.66
CA ARG A 383 -6.78 31.94 -5.48
C ARG A 383 -7.02 31.69 -3.99
N PRO A 384 -8.13 32.20 -3.44
CA PRO A 384 -8.46 31.99 -2.02
C PRO A 384 -8.80 30.53 -1.69
N ASP A 385 -9.13 29.70 -2.70
CA ASP A 385 -9.42 28.29 -2.52
C ASP A 385 -8.65 27.39 -3.51
N LEU A 386 -7.73 26.57 -2.98
CA LEU A 386 -6.94 25.59 -3.74
C LEU A 386 -7.59 24.21 -3.81
N SER A 387 -8.68 24.01 -3.07
CA SER A 387 -9.47 22.77 -3.02
C SER A 387 -9.76 22.14 -4.39
N PRO A 388 -10.35 22.85 -5.37
CA PRO A 388 -10.69 22.25 -6.66
C PRO A 388 -9.46 21.83 -7.47
N LEU A 389 -8.33 22.54 -7.30
CA LEU A 389 -7.07 22.20 -7.95
C LEU A 389 -6.49 20.90 -7.36
N ILE A 390 -6.42 20.81 -6.03
CA ILE A 390 -5.92 19.62 -5.32
C ILE A 390 -6.74 18.39 -5.72
N LEU A 391 -8.08 18.50 -5.70
CA LEU A 391 -8.95 17.40 -6.12
C LEU A 391 -8.72 17.01 -7.58
N SER A 392 -8.56 17.97 -8.48
CA SER A 392 -8.30 17.71 -9.90
C SER A 392 -6.97 16.98 -10.12
N ILE A 393 -5.91 17.40 -9.43
CA ILE A 393 -4.59 16.74 -9.47
C ILE A 393 -4.71 15.29 -8.99
N ARG A 394 -5.43 15.05 -7.88
CA ARG A 394 -5.63 13.69 -7.37
C ARG A 394 -6.41 12.83 -8.38
N ARG A 395 -7.48 13.35 -8.99
CA ARG A 395 -8.28 12.63 -10.01
C ARG A 395 -7.44 12.25 -11.23
N VAL A 396 -6.68 13.20 -11.79
CA VAL A 396 -5.79 12.94 -12.92
C VAL A 396 -4.72 11.92 -12.55
N THR A 397 -4.14 12.03 -11.35
CA THR A 397 -3.12 11.08 -10.88
C THR A 397 -3.68 9.66 -10.76
N ILE A 398 -4.90 9.47 -10.22
CA ILE A 398 -5.55 8.16 -10.15
C ILE A 398 -5.71 7.55 -11.55
N ILE A 399 -6.18 8.33 -12.52
CA ILE A 399 -6.37 7.88 -13.90
C ILE A 399 -5.01 7.45 -14.49
N LEU A 400 -3.99 8.29 -14.36
CA LEU A 400 -2.66 8.00 -14.88
C LEU A 400 -2.05 6.75 -14.23
N LEU A 401 -2.17 6.58 -12.91
CA LEU A 401 -1.67 5.39 -12.21
C LEU A 401 -2.30 4.10 -12.75
N LEU A 402 -3.63 4.09 -12.93
CA LEU A 402 -4.33 2.89 -13.39
C LEU A 402 -4.12 2.61 -14.88
N LEU A 403 -4.01 3.65 -15.71
CA LEU A 403 -3.62 3.50 -17.11
C LEU A 403 -2.15 3.06 -17.26
N SER A 404 -1.23 3.54 -16.44
CA SER A 404 0.16 3.07 -16.41
C SER A 404 0.26 1.61 -15.94
N SER A 405 -0.55 1.24 -14.95
CA SER A 405 -0.68 -0.15 -14.48
C SER A 405 -1.23 -1.08 -15.57
N TYR A 406 -2.21 -0.63 -16.34
CA TYR A 406 -2.69 -1.33 -17.54
C TYR A 406 -1.60 -1.39 -18.63
N GLY A 407 -0.87 -0.31 -18.85
CA GLY A 407 0.29 -0.29 -19.76
C GLY A 407 1.34 -1.33 -19.38
N TYR A 408 1.66 -1.45 -18.09
CA TYR A 408 2.53 -2.50 -17.56
C TYR A 408 1.97 -3.89 -17.86
N PHE A 409 0.68 -4.14 -17.62
CA PHE A 409 0.01 -5.41 -17.92
C PHE A 409 0.20 -5.80 -19.40
N ARG A 410 -0.01 -4.81 -20.28
CA ARG A 410 0.06 -4.96 -21.74
C ARG A 410 1.48 -5.28 -22.24
N VAL A 411 2.50 -4.68 -21.61
CA VAL A 411 3.92 -4.86 -22.00
C VAL A 411 4.54 -6.10 -21.36
N SER A 412 4.20 -6.41 -20.11
CA SER A 412 4.78 -7.51 -19.34
C SER A 412 4.38 -8.90 -19.86
N GLY A 413 3.38 -8.99 -20.74
CA GLY A 413 2.88 -10.23 -21.30
C GLY A 413 2.08 -11.08 -20.30
N ASN A 414 1.20 -11.94 -20.81
CA ASN A 414 0.21 -12.66 -19.99
C ASN A 414 0.79 -13.83 -19.17
N ASN A 415 2.07 -14.19 -19.39
CA ASN A 415 2.70 -15.38 -18.82
C ASN A 415 3.34 -15.15 -17.45
N GLN A 416 3.34 -13.91 -16.94
CA GLN A 416 3.81 -13.66 -15.60
C GLN A 416 2.76 -14.11 -14.57
N GLN A 417 3.17 -15.02 -13.70
CA GLN A 417 2.38 -15.47 -12.55
C GLN A 417 2.00 -14.27 -11.70
N LEU A 418 0.74 -14.23 -11.21
CA LEU A 418 0.26 -13.16 -10.33
C LEU A 418 1.20 -13.01 -9.12
N ALA A 419 1.74 -14.13 -8.64
CA ALA A 419 2.67 -14.16 -7.53
C ALA A 419 3.91 -13.26 -7.73
N ASN A 420 4.52 -13.32 -8.92
CA ASN A 420 5.78 -12.66 -9.24
C ASN A 420 5.62 -11.14 -9.39
N MET A 421 4.54 -10.68 -10.02
CA MET A 421 4.22 -9.25 -10.10
C MET A 421 4.09 -8.62 -8.71
N GLY A 422 3.48 -9.36 -7.77
CA GLY A 422 3.31 -8.90 -6.39
C GLY A 422 4.65 -8.79 -5.64
N LEU A 423 5.50 -9.81 -5.78
CA LEU A 423 6.82 -9.86 -5.15
C LEU A 423 7.79 -8.81 -5.71
N LEU A 424 7.71 -8.52 -7.01
CA LEU A 424 8.47 -7.44 -7.64
C LEU A 424 8.16 -6.08 -7.00
N SER A 425 6.88 -5.81 -6.72
CA SER A 425 6.45 -4.62 -6.01
C SER A 425 6.94 -4.57 -4.56
N PHE A 426 6.84 -5.69 -3.83
CA PHE A 426 7.34 -5.74 -2.45
C PHE A 426 8.86 -5.51 -2.39
N ALA A 427 9.61 -6.03 -3.35
CA ALA A 427 11.05 -5.80 -3.50
C ALA A 427 11.43 -4.35 -3.81
N ALA A 428 10.54 -3.58 -4.42
CA ALA A 428 10.72 -2.14 -4.61
C ALA A 428 10.49 -1.38 -3.29
N ILE A 429 9.42 -1.73 -2.59
CA ILE A 429 8.95 -1.02 -1.40
C ILE A 429 9.81 -1.31 -0.16
N ILE A 430 10.39 -2.52 -0.08
CA ILE A 430 11.34 -2.87 1.00
C ILE A 430 12.58 -1.95 1.00
N GLN A 431 12.89 -1.27 -0.11
CA GLN A 431 13.97 -0.28 -0.15
C GLN A 431 13.73 0.90 0.80
N LEU A 432 12.49 1.13 1.25
CA LEU A 432 12.17 2.12 2.27
C LEU A 432 12.51 1.63 3.70
N ALA A 433 12.73 0.32 3.90
CA ALA A 433 12.91 -0.28 5.22
C ALA A 433 14.16 0.23 5.96
N PRO A 434 15.36 0.30 5.34
CA PRO A 434 16.54 0.81 6.03
C PRO A 434 16.35 2.24 6.54
N ALA A 435 15.71 3.09 5.74
CA ALA A 435 15.38 4.47 6.10
C ALA A 435 14.33 4.54 7.23
N MET A 436 13.29 3.70 7.20
CA MET A 436 12.28 3.61 8.26
C MET A 436 12.88 3.14 9.59
N ILE A 437 13.71 2.10 9.57
CA ILE A 437 14.35 1.55 10.77
C ILE A 437 15.33 2.59 11.36
N ALA A 438 16.15 3.22 10.51
CA ALA A 438 17.06 4.27 10.92
C ALA A 438 16.31 5.48 11.51
N ALA A 439 15.11 5.79 11.01
CA ALA A 439 14.29 6.90 11.51
C ALA A 439 13.91 6.71 12.97
N LEU A 440 13.56 5.47 13.35
CA LEU A 440 13.07 5.11 14.68
C LEU A 440 14.18 4.85 15.70
N TYR A 441 15.29 4.26 15.26
CA TYR A 441 16.31 3.73 16.19
C TYR A 441 17.68 4.42 16.07
N TRP A 442 17.99 5.07 14.95
CA TRP A 442 19.32 5.63 14.72
C TRP A 442 19.33 7.16 14.70
N ARG A 443 19.76 7.76 15.81
CA ARG A 443 19.82 9.24 15.96
C ARG A 443 20.76 9.93 14.97
N ARG A 444 21.87 9.28 14.59
CA ARG A 444 22.87 9.87 13.68
C ARG A 444 22.49 9.75 12.20
N ALA A 445 21.43 9.01 11.86
CA ALA A 445 20.96 8.91 10.49
C ALA A 445 20.53 10.29 9.96
N ASN A 446 21.02 10.67 8.78
CA ASN A 446 20.83 11.98 8.18
C ASN A 446 20.21 11.89 6.78
N GLN A 447 19.72 13.02 6.28
CA GLN A 447 19.07 13.12 4.98
C GLN A 447 19.93 12.60 3.81
N ARG A 448 21.23 12.93 3.79
CA ARG A 448 22.12 12.57 2.67
C ARG A 448 22.36 11.07 2.57
N GLY A 449 22.61 10.41 3.70
CA GLY A 449 22.78 8.96 3.75
C GLY A 449 21.53 8.24 3.28
N VAL A 450 20.36 8.68 3.75
CA VAL A 450 19.07 8.11 3.32
C VAL A 450 18.83 8.31 1.84
N MET A 451 19.08 9.50 1.30
CA MET A 451 18.91 9.75 -0.13
C MET A 451 19.83 8.87 -0.99
N LEU A 452 21.10 8.72 -0.61
CA LEU A 452 22.04 7.81 -1.29
C LEU A 452 21.55 6.36 -1.22
N GLY A 453 21.13 5.89 -0.04
CA GLY A 453 20.61 4.54 0.14
C GLY A 453 19.37 4.24 -0.69
N LEU A 454 18.37 5.13 -0.64
CA LEU A 454 17.14 5.00 -1.42
C LEU A 454 17.42 4.99 -2.91
N SER A 455 18.25 5.90 -3.42
CA SER A 455 18.58 5.97 -4.85
C SER A 455 19.36 4.75 -5.32
N ILE A 456 20.42 4.35 -4.60
CA ILE A 456 21.25 3.21 -4.99
C ILE A 456 20.43 1.91 -4.92
N GLY A 457 19.72 1.68 -3.80
CA GLY A 457 18.89 0.48 -3.63
C GLY A 457 17.82 0.35 -4.70
N PHE A 458 17.11 1.45 -4.98
CA PHE A 458 16.06 1.44 -6.00
C PHE A 458 16.60 1.26 -7.42
N LEU A 459 17.74 1.86 -7.76
CA LEU A 459 18.39 1.64 -9.06
C LEU A 459 18.89 0.21 -9.21
N THR A 460 19.46 -0.39 -8.16
CA THR A 460 19.85 -1.80 -8.17
C THR A 460 18.64 -2.73 -8.32
N TRP A 461 17.52 -2.44 -7.64
CA TRP A 461 16.27 -3.18 -7.84
C TRP A 461 15.76 -3.02 -9.29
N ALA A 462 15.76 -1.80 -9.82
CA ALA A 462 15.31 -1.54 -11.18
C ALA A 462 16.16 -2.29 -12.21
N TYR A 463 17.47 -2.35 -11.98
CA TYR A 463 18.41 -3.06 -12.82
C TYR A 463 18.26 -4.59 -12.75
N THR A 464 18.20 -5.15 -11.54
CA THR A 464 18.25 -6.61 -11.33
C THR A 464 16.90 -7.31 -11.45
N LEU A 465 15.80 -6.60 -11.18
CA LEU A 465 14.46 -7.19 -11.10
C LEU A 465 13.45 -6.59 -12.09
N LEU A 466 13.46 -5.27 -12.28
CA LEU A 466 12.47 -4.62 -13.14
C LEU A 466 12.84 -4.73 -14.63
N LEU A 467 14.08 -4.38 -14.99
CA LEU A 467 14.57 -4.37 -16.37
C LEU A 467 14.43 -5.73 -17.07
N PRO A 468 14.74 -6.88 -16.43
CA PRO A 468 14.60 -8.17 -17.09
C PRO A 468 13.17 -8.56 -17.48
N ASN A 469 12.15 -7.88 -16.94
CA ASN A 469 10.75 -8.13 -17.37
C ASN A 469 10.41 -7.48 -18.72
N PHE A 470 11.25 -6.56 -19.20
CA PHE A 470 11.01 -5.81 -20.44
C PHE A 470 11.90 -6.25 -21.61
N VAL A 471 12.87 -7.12 -21.33
CA VAL A 471 13.92 -7.53 -22.28
C VAL A 471 13.92 -9.05 -22.34
N SER A 472 14.01 -9.64 -23.54
CA SER A 472 14.05 -11.10 -23.65
C SER A 472 15.35 -11.66 -23.08
N ALA A 473 15.33 -12.91 -22.61
CA ALA A 473 16.52 -13.57 -22.07
C ALA A 473 17.69 -13.53 -23.08
N ASP A 474 17.44 -13.87 -24.34
CA ASP A 474 18.47 -13.87 -25.39
C ASP A 474 19.10 -12.48 -25.62
N THR A 475 18.28 -11.41 -25.53
CA THR A 475 18.79 -10.05 -25.70
C THR A 475 19.56 -9.58 -24.47
N LEU A 476 19.15 -9.97 -23.26
CA LEU A 476 19.93 -9.74 -22.04
C LEU A 476 21.28 -10.45 -22.09
N ASP A 477 21.28 -11.75 -22.40
CA ASP A 477 22.50 -12.55 -22.49
C ASP A 477 23.45 -11.98 -23.54
N GLY A 478 22.92 -11.55 -24.69
CA GLY A 478 23.70 -10.88 -25.74
C GLY A 478 24.31 -9.55 -25.30
N LEU A 479 23.56 -8.70 -24.58
CA LEU A 479 24.03 -7.40 -24.09
C LEU A 479 25.17 -7.53 -23.07
N PHE A 480 25.12 -8.58 -22.23
CA PHE A 480 26.08 -8.79 -21.15
C PHE A 480 27.11 -9.89 -21.41
N ALA A 481 27.13 -10.47 -22.62
CA ALA A 481 28.09 -11.52 -23.01
C ALA A 481 29.57 -11.12 -22.77
N GLN A 482 29.91 -9.85 -22.99
CA GLN A 482 31.28 -9.32 -22.78
C GLN A 482 31.55 -8.87 -21.34
N LEU A 483 30.50 -8.67 -20.53
CA LEU A 483 30.58 -8.21 -19.14
C LEU A 483 29.67 -9.08 -18.24
N PRO A 484 29.94 -10.39 -18.12
CA PRO A 484 29.04 -11.33 -17.43
C PRO A 484 28.88 -10.99 -15.95
N TRP A 485 29.90 -10.39 -15.32
CA TRP A 485 29.83 -9.96 -13.93
C TRP A 485 28.83 -8.83 -13.67
N LEU A 486 28.37 -8.11 -14.70
CA LEU A 486 27.30 -7.12 -14.58
C LEU A 486 25.92 -7.73 -14.83
N HIS A 487 25.80 -8.97 -15.27
CA HIS A 487 24.52 -9.52 -15.71
C HIS A 487 23.41 -9.39 -14.63
N PRO A 488 22.22 -8.86 -14.97
CA PRO A 488 21.15 -8.58 -14.00
C PRO A 488 20.71 -9.77 -13.12
N HIS A 489 20.76 -10.99 -13.65
CA HIS A 489 20.38 -12.21 -12.92
C HIS A 489 21.51 -12.85 -12.09
N HIS A 490 22.77 -12.49 -12.33
CA HIS A 490 23.93 -13.07 -11.64
C HIS A 490 25.02 -12.03 -11.44
N LEU A 491 24.65 -10.93 -10.77
CA LEU A 491 25.55 -9.82 -10.46
C LEU A 491 26.77 -10.34 -9.69
N PHE A 492 27.96 -9.98 -10.17
CA PHE A 492 29.27 -10.46 -9.71
C PHE A 492 29.50 -11.97 -9.87
N ASN A 493 28.76 -12.64 -10.76
CA ASN A 493 28.82 -14.09 -10.99
C ASN A 493 28.56 -14.92 -9.72
N ILE A 494 27.84 -14.38 -8.73
CA ILE A 494 27.44 -15.14 -7.54
C ILE A 494 26.16 -15.91 -7.86
N PRO A 495 26.17 -17.26 -7.79
CA PRO A 495 24.99 -18.06 -8.14
C PRO A 495 23.94 -17.95 -7.03
N PHE A 496 22.71 -17.62 -7.42
CA PHE A 496 21.51 -17.72 -6.57
C PHE A 496 20.49 -18.63 -7.26
N HIS A 497 19.71 -19.36 -6.48
CA HIS A 497 18.64 -20.21 -7.01
C HIS A 497 17.48 -19.42 -7.62
N SER A 498 17.30 -18.15 -7.21
CA SER A 498 16.13 -17.34 -7.56
C SER A 498 16.54 -15.92 -7.86
N SER A 499 16.04 -15.40 -8.99
CA SER A 499 16.28 -14.03 -9.42
C SER A 499 15.74 -13.00 -8.40
N LEU A 500 14.60 -13.31 -7.77
CA LEU A 500 14.02 -12.48 -6.71
C LEU A 500 14.97 -12.35 -5.52
N THR A 501 15.46 -13.48 -5.00
CA THR A 501 16.38 -13.51 -3.85
C THR A 501 17.67 -12.76 -4.17
N HIS A 502 18.24 -13.00 -5.35
CA HIS A 502 19.41 -12.27 -5.84
C HIS A 502 19.21 -10.76 -5.83
N GLY A 503 18.14 -10.27 -6.49
CA GLY A 503 17.88 -8.83 -6.61
C GLY A 503 17.57 -8.15 -5.28
N VAL A 504 16.83 -8.81 -4.39
CA VAL A 504 16.53 -8.28 -3.05
C VAL A 504 17.78 -8.18 -2.19
N VAL A 505 18.62 -9.21 -2.18
CA VAL A 505 19.85 -9.22 -1.37
C VAL A 505 20.78 -8.08 -1.81
N TRP A 506 21.07 -7.95 -3.11
CA TRP A 506 21.98 -6.91 -3.58
C TRP A 506 21.43 -5.50 -3.41
N SER A 507 20.16 -5.28 -3.76
CA SER A 507 19.55 -3.95 -3.62
C SER A 507 19.50 -3.51 -2.16
N LEU A 508 19.09 -4.37 -1.23
CA LEU A 508 19.08 -4.04 0.20
C LEU A 508 20.47 -3.90 0.80
N LEU A 509 21.44 -4.72 0.37
CA LEU A 509 22.82 -4.61 0.83
C LEU A 509 23.40 -3.25 0.44
N PHE A 510 23.28 -2.85 -0.82
CA PHE A 510 23.78 -1.56 -1.30
C PHE A 510 23.02 -0.38 -0.69
N ASN A 511 21.69 -0.48 -0.57
CA ASN A 511 20.88 0.52 0.11
C ASN A 511 21.36 0.73 1.55
N THR A 512 21.38 -0.34 2.35
CA THR A 512 21.73 -0.28 3.77
C THR A 512 23.16 0.23 3.96
N THR A 513 24.10 -0.26 3.15
CA THR A 513 25.49 0.21 3.19
C THR A 513 25.60 1.69 2.87
N ALA A 514 24.89 2.18 1.85
CA ALA A 514 24.88 3.59 1.49
C ALA A 514 24.20 4.47 2.56
N VAL A 515 23.11 4.00 3.18
CA VAL A 515 22.51 4.68 4.35
C VAL A 515 23.53 4.80 5.48
N VAL A 516 24.23 3.70 5.79
CA VAL A 516 25.19 3.65 6.90
C VAL A 516 26.40 4.54 6.64
N VAL A 517 27.08 4.34 5.51
CA VAL A 517 28.28 5.08 5.14
C VAL A 517 27.98 6.56 4.95
N GLY A 518 26.87 6.90 4.26
CA GLY A 518 26.47 8.29 4.09
C GLY A 518 26.10 8.96 5.41
N SER A 519 25.40 8.26 6.31
CA SER A 519 25.05 8.81 7.63
C SER A 519 26.25 9.02 8.54
N MET A 520 27.29 8.19 8.41
CA MET A 520 28.54 8.34 9.17
C MET A 520 29.45 9.46 8.64
N ARG A 521 29.47 9.67 7.31
CA ARG A 521 30.37 10.64 6.68
C ARG A 521 29.86 12.08 6.72
N TYR A 522 28.55 12.29 6.76
CA TYR A 522 27.96 13.63 6.77
C TYR A 522 27.52 14.07 8.16
N VAL A 523 27.87 15.30 8.54
CA VAL A 523 27.43 15.90 9.81
C VAL A 523 25.92 16.18 9.73
N PRO A 524 25.10 15.69 10.68
CA PRO A 524 23.66 15.97 10.69
C PRO A 524 23.38 17.48 10.83
N SER A 525 22.41 17.98 10.06
CA SER A 525 21.97 19.37 10.19
C SER A 525 21.34 19.64 11.56
N MET A 526 21.21 20.92 11.97
CA MET A 526 20.52 21.27 13.21
C MET A 526 19.07 20.75 13.21
N LEU A 527 18.38 20.84 12.08
CA LEU A 527 17.02 20.31 11.90
C LEU A 527 16.98 18.78 12.02
N ASP A 528 17.95 18.06 11.47
CA ASP A 528 18.05 16.60 11.66
C ASP A 528 18.20 16.22 13.14
N LYS A 529 18.98 17.00 13.91
CA LYS A 529 19.16 16.75 15.35
C LYS A 529 17.88 16.98 16.14
N ILE A 530 17.13 18.04 15.82
CA ILE A 530 15.83 18.36 16.44
C ILE A 530 14.79 17.28 16.10
N GLN A 531 14.72 16.82 14.86
CA GLN A 531 13.78 15.76 14.47
C GLN A 531 14.19 14.39 15.04
N ALA A 532 15.49 14.10 15.12
CA ALA A 532 15.99 12.87 15.75
C ALA A 532 15.64 12.79 17.25
N SER A 533 15.67 13.92 17.98
CA SER A 533 15.30 13.92 19.40
C SER A 533 13.81 13.63 19.59
N ILE A 534 12.94 14.24 18.77
CA ILE A 534 11.49 13.98 18.72
C ILE A 534 11.18 12.51 18.48
N PHE A 535 11.74 11.92 17.44
CA PHE A 535 11.45 10.52 17.07
C PHE A 535 12.01 9.54 18.11
N SER A 536 13.10 9.90 18.80
CA SER A 536 13.75 9.01 19.78
C SER A 536 13.22 9.11 21.22
N HIS A 537 12.62 10.24 21.61
CA HIS A 537 12.04 10.44 22.94
C HIS A 537 10.50 10.44 22.88
N THR A 538 9.90 9.28 22.62
CA THR A 538 8.43 9.15 22.55
C THR A 538 7.75 9.12 23.94
N TYR A 539 8.33 9.75 24.97
CA TYR A 539 7.68 9.86 26.29
C TYR A 539 8.02 11.12 27.12
N VAL A 540 8.86 12.04 26.64
CA VAL A 540 9.16 13.26 27.43
C VAL A 540 9.38 14.44 26.47
N ALA A 541 8.32 15.16 26.16
CA ALA A 541 8.42 16.48 25.55
C ALA A 541 7.20 17.32 25.94
N HIS A 542 6.99 17.49 27.25
CA HIS A 542 6.06 18.49 27.76
C HIS A 542 6.69 19.56 28.66
N GLU A 543 8.01 19.50 28.96
CA GLU A 543 8.56 20.38 30.02
C GLU A 543 9.83 21.17 29.69
N THR A 544 10.53 20.96 28.56
CA THR A 544 11.89 21.55 28.40
C THR A 544 12.07 22.58 27.27
N LEU A 545 10.99 23.13 26.68
CA LEU A 545 11.07 24.18 25.65
C LEU A 545 10.35 25.49 26.03
N ALA A 546 9.99 25.65 27.30
CA ALA A 546 9.17 26.75 27.82
C ALA A 546 9.88 28.11 27.96
N GLN A 547 11.06 28.35 27.36
CA GLN A 547 11.87 29.55 27.68
C GLN A 547 12.52 30.30 26.49
N SER A 548 11.89 30.33 25.31
CA SER A 548 12.31 31.27 24.25
C SER A 548 11.15 32.20 23.88
N THR A 549 11.11 33.37 24.51
CA THR A 549 10.00 34.35 24.51
C THR A 549 10.01 35.37 23.35
N ASP A 550 10.96 35.32 22.42
CA ASP A 550 11.14 36.41 21.44
C ASP A 550 10.57 36.17 20.02
N PHE A 551 9.83 35.07 19.79
CA PHE A 551 9.51 34.62 18.41
C PHE A 551 8.17 35.10 17.82
N ALA A 552 7.35 35.89 18.53
CA ALA A 552 5.93 36.09 18.17
C ALA A 552 5.43 37.55 18.24
N ALA A 553 6.28 38.55 17.96
CA ALA A 553 5.89 39.95 18.18
C ALA A 553 4.88 40.53 17.16
N ASN A 554 4.73 39.96 15.95
CA ASN A 554 4.01 40.63 14.84
C ASN A 554 2.83 39.85 14.22
N ALA A 555 2.49 38.66 14.72
CA ALA A 555 1.41 37.86 14.18
C ALA A 555 0.11 38.06 14.98
N THR A 556 -1.02 38.32 14.30
CA THR A 556 -2.36 38.42 14.92
C THR A 556 -3.20 37.17 14.68
N VAL A 557 -4.12 36.90 15.61
CA VAL A 557 -5.10 35.81 15.51
C VAL A 557 -5.94 35.91 14.23
N ALA A 558 -6.28 37.13 13.79
CA ALA A 558 -6.99 37.38 12.52
C ALA A 558 -6.21 36.85 11.31
N ASN A 559 -4.92 37.18 11.21
CA ASN A 559 -4.06 36.74 10.10
C ASN A 559 -3.87 35.22 10.14
N ALA A 560 -3.76 34.66 11.34
CA ALA A 560 -3.65 33.21 11.53
C ALA A 560 -4.94 32.48 11.13
N ARG A 561 -6.10 33.06 11.43
CA ARG A 561 -7.42 32.54 11.00
C ARG A 561 -7.55 32.62 9.48
N LEU A 562 -7.30 33.78 8.86
CA LEU A 562 -7.37 33.94 7.40
C LEU A 562 -6.43 33.00 6.65
N LEU A 563 -5.20 32.81 7.16
CA LEU A 563 -4.25 31.85 6.57
C LEU A 563 -4.80 30.42 6.67
N SER A 564 -5.32 30.05 7.83
CA SER A 564 -5.92 28.73 8.07
C SER A 564 -7.13 28.50 7.15
N GLU A 565 -8.00 29.50 7.00
CA GLU A 565 -9.17 29.44 6.11
C GLU A 565 -8.76 29.26 4.65
N SER A 566 -7.71 29.94 4.20
CA SER A 566 -7.21 29.84 2.82
C SER A 566 -6.62 28.46 2.47
N ILE A 567 -6.20 27.68 3.47
CA ILE A 567 -5.53 26.38 3.26
C ILE A 567 -6.43 25.20 3.63
N ILE A 568 -7.14 25.28 4.75
CA ILE A 568 -7.96 24.19 5.32
C ILE A 568 -9.45 24.41 5.04
N GLY A 569 -9.87 25.62 4.65
CA GLY A 569 -11.26 26.00 4.45
C GLY A 569 -11.92 26.60 5.69
N SER A 570 -13.01 27.35 5.50
CA SER A 570 -13.69 28.12 6.56
C SER A 570 -14.26 27.24 7.68
N GLY A 571 -15.04 26.21 7.34
CA GLY A 571 -15.67 25.31 8.32
C GLY A 571 -14.66 24.58 9.23
N PRO A 572 -13.64 23.89 8.69
CA PRO A 572 -12.60 23.25 9.49
C PRO A 572 -11.78 24.23 10.34
N THR A 573 -11.53 25.44 9.83
CA THR A 573 -10.83 26.48 10.59
C THR A 573 -11.64 26.95 11.78
N GLU A 574 -12.94 27.17 11.61
CA GLU A 574 -13.84 27.55 12.69
C GLU A 574 -13.86 26.47 13.79
N GLN A 575 -13.93 25.19 13.39
CA GLN A 575 -13.84 24.06 14.33
C GLN A 575 -12.50 23.98 15.07
N LEU A 576 -11.38 24.22 14.38
CA LEU A 576 -10.04 24.24 14.98
C LEU A 576 -9.95 25.34 16.05
N PHE A 577 -10.33 26.57 15.71
CA PHE A 577 -10.27 27.69 16.65
C PHE A 577 -11.24 27.52 17.82
N ASN A 578 -12.45 26.99 17.58
CA ASN A 578 -13.40 26.67 18.64
C ASN A 578 -12.87 25.57 19.58
N ASN A 579 -12.23 24.53 19.05
CA ASN A 579 -11.60 23.47 19.85
C ASN A 579 -10.44 24.01 20.68
N ILE A 580 -9.60 24.87 20.10
CA ILE A 580 -8.48 25.50 20.82
C ILE A 580 -9.03 26.36 21.97
N GLN A 581 -10.02 27.21 21.70
CA GLN A 581 -10.67 28.06 22.71
C GLN A 581 -11.34 27.24 23.82
N ALA A 582 -11.97 26.10 23.46
CA ALA A 582 -12.55 25.18 24.43
C ALA A 582 -11.49 24.47 25.29
N THR A 583 -10.29 24.22 24.75
CA THR A 583 -9.20 23.50 25.45
C THR A 583 -8.36 24.44 26.32
N THR A 584 -8.14 25.67 25.89
CA THR A 584 -7.32 26.65 26.62
C THR A 584 -8.12 27.54 27.57
N HIS A 585 -9.45 27.56 27.45
CA HIS A 585 -10.36 28.46 28.20
C HIS A 585 -10.07 29.97 28.02
N ILE A 586 -9.29 30.33 27.00
CA ILE A 586 -8.94 31.73 26.71
C ILE A 586 -9.72 32.17 25.47
N PRO A 587 -10.54 33.24 25.55
CA PRO A 587 -11.19 33.78 24.36
C PRO A 587 -10.14 34.36 23.41
N LEU A 588 -10.08 33.82 22.19
CA LEU A 588 -9.19 34.31 21.15
C LEU A 588 -9.85 35.50 20.43
N GLN A 589 -9.39 36.71 20.69
CA GLN A 589 -9.84 37.90 19.97
C GLN A 589 -8.98 38.10 18.72
N GLU A 590 -9.57 38.67 17.66
CA GLU A 590 -8.93 38.78 16.34
C GLU A 590 -7.64 39.63 16.36
N ASN A 591 -7.54 40.59 17.26
CA ASN A 591 -6.38 41.47 17.43
C ASN A 591 -5.33 40.93 18.41
N ASP A 592 -5.57 39.78 19.05
CA ASP A 592 -4.60 39.20 19.97
C ASP A 592 -3.35 38.74 19.22
N THR A 593 -2.21 38.79 19.90
CA THR A 593 -0.97 38.21 19.37
C THR A 593 -1.05 36.70 19.42
N VAL A 594 -0.55 36.05 18.37
CA VAL A 594 -0.63 34.59 18.24
C VAL A 594 0.37 33.95 19.22
N THR A 595 -0.15 33.22 20.21
CA THR A 595 0.68 32.40 21.10
C THR A 595 1.40 31.31 20.30
N ARG A 596 2.63 30.95 20.68
CA ARG A 596 3.38 29.85 20.04
C ARG A 596 2.58 28.53 19.94
N GLN A 597 1.80 28.22 20.97
CA GLN A 597 0.95 27.04 20.98
C GLN A 597 -0.13 27.08 19.89
N LEU A 598 -0.74 28.25 19.66
CA LEU A 598 -1.68 28.47 18.56
C LEU A 598 -1.00 28.35 17.19
N ILE A 599 0.24 28.85 17.04
CA ILE A 599 1.03 28.65 15.80
C ILE A 599 1.29 27.16 15.55
N GLU A 600 1.67 26.40 16.58
CA GLU A 600 1.94 24.97 16.44
C GLU A 600 0.67 24.17 16.11
N ASP A 601 -0.46 24.50 16.72
CA ASP A 601 -1.75 23.85 16.44
C ASP A 601 -2.23 24.16 15.00
N ILE A 602 -2.03 25.39 14.54
CA ILE A 602 -2.28 25.79 13.15
C ILE A 602 -1.29 25.09 12.20
N GLU A 603 0.01 25.04 12.52
CA GLU A 603 1.01 24.31 11.72
C GLU A 603 0.63 22.85 11.59
N ARG A 604 0.16 22.20 12.66
CA ARG A 604 -0.31 20.81 12.63
C ARG A 604 -1.56 20.64 11.77
N ALA A 605 -2.51 21.57 11.84
CA ALA A 605 -3.74 21.48 11.05
C ALA A 605 -3.45 21.71 9.55
N VAL A 606 -2.64 22.72 9.24
CA VAL A 606 -2.20 23.04 7.87
C VAL A 606 -1.33 21.93 7.29
N ALA A 607 -0.42 21.36 8.09
CA ALA A 607 0.42 20.22 7.69
C ALA A 607 -0.41 19.01 7.27
N GLY A 608 -1.56 18.79 7.92
CA GLY A 608 -2.50 17.73 7.56
C GLY A 608 -3.09 17.86 6.15
N VAL A 609 -3.11 19.07 5.58
CA VAL A 609 -3.65 19.32 4.23
C VAL A 609 -2.56 19.36 3.17
N ILE A 610 -1.47 20.09 3.43
CA ILE A 610 -0.44 20.40 2.42
C ILE A 610 0.94 19.81 2.72
N GLY A 611 1.06 18.98 3.76
CA GLY A 611 2.31 18.36 4.21
C GLY A 611 3.12 19.25 5.17
N ALA A 612 3.88 18.62 6.07
CA ALA A 612 4.57 19.31 7.18
C ALA A 612 5.67 20.30 6.74
N SER A 613 6.28 20.09 5.58
CA SER A 613 7.28 21.02 5.02
C SER A 613 6.63 22.27 4.42
N SER A 614 5.52 22.10 3.70
CA SER A 614 4.80 23.19 3.04
C SER A 614 4.09 24.08 4.07
N ALA A 615 3.48 23.47 5.08
CA ALA A 615 2.82 24.16 6.18
C ALA A 615 3.77 25.10 6.92
N ARG A 616 4.96 24.61 7.28
CA ARG A 616 5.93 25.44 7.99
C ARG A 616 6.44 26.59 7.13
N HIS A 617 6.79 26.33 5.86
CA HIS A 617 7.24 27.39 4.97
C HIS A 617 6.20 28.50 4.85
N ILE A 618 4.91 28.15 4.68
CA ILE A 618 3.84 29.13 4.55
C ILE A 618 3.64 29.91 5.86
N ILE A 619 3.69 29.24 7.02
CA ILE A 619 3.56 29.92 8.31
C ILE A 619 4.76 30.83 8.58
N THR A 620 5.99 30.42 8.29
CA THR A 620 7.17 31.27 8.50
C THR A 620 7.20 32.45 7.54
N THR A 621 6.86 32.25 6.26
CA THR A 621 6.87 33.36 5.28
C THR A 621 5.68 34.29 5.37
N GLN A 622 4.47 33.80 5.67
CA GLN A 622 3.26 34.64 5.65
C GLN A 622 2.81 35.13 7.02
N LEU A 623 3.11 34.37 8.08
CA LEU A 623 2.62 34.66 9.42
C LEU A 623 3.72 35.27 10.30
N LEU A 624 4.99 34.88 10.08
CA LEU A 624 6.14 35.36 10.86
C LEU A 624 7.04 36.35 10.10
N GLY A 625 6.95 36.43 8.77
CA GLY A 625 7.63 37.44 7.96
C GLY A 625 9.15 37.27 7.83
N GLU A 626 9.68 36.05 7.96
CA GLU A 626 11.10 35.75 7.70
C GLU A 626 11.30 35.41 6.21
N ASP A 627 12.08 36.25 5.49
CA ASP A 627 12.61 35.98 4.15
C ASP A 627 13.83 35.05 4.16
#